data_AF-A0A1F6TN51-F1
#
_entry.id   AF-A0A1F6TN51-F1
#
_cell.length_a   1.000
_cell.length_b   1.000
_cell.length_c   1.000
_cell.angle_alpha   90.00
_cell.angle_beta   90.00
_cell.angle_gamma   90.00
#
_symmetry.space_group_name_H-M   'P 1'
#
loop_
_entity.id
_entity.type
_entity.pdbx_description
1 polymer ?
#
loop_
_entity_poly.entity_id
_entity_poly.type
_entity_poly.pdbx_seq_one_letter_code
_entity_poly.pdbx_strand_id
1 'polypeptide(L)'
;MGGKFCPGDYRAIISIETAKKNITDSFPNFKINSIEYLGEGINNTTFIANNEYVFRFVKHEEADEFIENEIAILPLITEKVELKIPEFQYKGTQKENNYKIVAYKMIKGVSLDEEIISNNIETKKQAIIQIGFFLQQLHSIDPNEAEKAGLKHRNVYQYYLSQREDAREHLYPVIENIYPQNAVKEVSLASFF
;
A
#
# COMPACT_ATOMS: atom_id res chain seq x y z
N MET A 1 -18.97 -2.10 -2.34
CA MET A 1 -19.35 -0.87 -3.06
C MET A 1 -18.25 0.12 -2.75
N GLY A 2 -17.40 0.49 -3.71
CA GLY A 2 -16.38 1.51 -3.48
C GLY A 2 -17.09 2.85 -3.30
N GLY A 3 -16.88 3.53 -2.18
CA GLY A 3 -17.42 4.86 -1.96
C GLY A 3 -16.91 5.83 -3.02
N LYS A 4 -17.76 6.75 -3.50
CA LYS A 4 -17.31 7.84 -4.37
C LYS A 4 -16.36 8.73 -3.57
N PHE A 5 -15.10 8.79 -3.99
CA PHE A 5 -14.11 9.68 -3.36
C PHE A 5 -14.41 11.14 -3.74
N CYS A 6 -14.46 12.02 -2.76
CA CYS A 6 -14.44 13.45 -3.02
C CYS A 6 -12.99 13.89 -3.33
N PRO A 7 -12.76 14.83 -4.26
CA PRO A 7 -11.44 15.39 -4.49
C PRO A 7 -10.82 15.93 -3.19
N GLY A 8 -9.71 15.33 -2.75
CA GLY A 8 -9.01 15.71 -1.52
C GLY A 8 -9.07 14.70 -0.37
N ASP A 9 -9.96 13.69 -0.43
CA ASP A 9 -10.12 12.69 0.65
C ASP A 9 -8.85 11.88 0.93
N TYR A 10 -7.92 11.81 -0.03
CA TYR A 10 -6.62 11.16 0.07
C TYR A 10 -5.54 12.01 0.78
N ARG A 11 -5.86 13.27 1.15
CA ARG A 11 -4.93 14.22 1.78
C ARG A 11 -5.18 14.39 3.28
N ALA A 12 -5.50 13.31 3.99
CA ALA A 12 -5.50 13.36 5.45
C ALA A 12 -4.06 13.64 5.93
N ILE A 13 -3.78 14.91 6.24
CA ILE A 13 -2.48 15.34 6.77
C ILE A 13 -2.44 14.95 8.24
N ILE A 14 -1.59 13.98 8.56
CA ILE A 14 -1.31 13.60 9.94
C ILE A 14 -0.05 14.34 10.37
N SER A 15 -0.15 15.19 11.39
CA SER A 15 1.03 15.88 11.94
C SER A 15 1.86 14.94 12.83
N ILE A 16 3.11 15.30 13.11
CA ILE A 16 3.97 14.55 14.03
C ILE A 16 3.35 14.50 15.43
N GLU A 17 2.71 15.58 15.90
CA GLU A 17 2.03 15.64 17.20
C GLU A 17 0.86 14.67 17.24
N THR A 18 0.03 14.65 16.19
CA THR A 18 -1.09 13.71 16.06
C THR A 18 -0.58 12.27 16.01
N ALA A 19 0.49 12.00 15.27
CA ALA A 19 1.11 10.68 15.23
C ALA A 19 1.61 10.24 16.61
N LYS A 20 2.36 11.09 17.34
CA LYS A 20 2.84 10.82 18.70
C LYS A 20 1.71 10.50 19.67
N LYS A 21 0.63 11.29 19.63
CA LYS A 21 -0.53 11.11 20.49
C LYS A 21 -1.22 9.77 20.22
N ASN A 22 -1.48 9.47 18.95
CA ASN A 22 -2.11 8.21 18.56
C ASN A 22 -1.24 6.97 18.89
N ILE A 23 0.09 7.06 18.72
CA ILE A 23 1.02 5.98 19.11
C ILE A 23 1.00 5.78 20.62
N THR A 24 1.08 6.86 21.42
CA THR A 24 1.03 6.78 22.88
C THR A 24 -0.30 6.21 23.36
N ASP A 25 -1.41 6.64 22.76
CA ASP A 25 -2.77 6.19 23.11
C ASP A 25 -2.96 4.70 22.75
N SER A 26 -2.50 4.26 21.56
CA SER A 26 -2.66 2.86 21.09
C SER A 26 -1.66 1.90 21.72
N PHE A 27 -0.46 2.38 22.04
CA PHE A 27 0.68 1.56 22.46
C PHE A 27 1.38 2.20 23.66
N PRO A 28 0.77 2.19 24.86
CA PRO A 28 1.27 2.92 26.03
C PRO A 28 2.66 2.46 26.50
N ASN A 29 3.07 1.24 26.14
CA ASN A 29 4.38 0.69 26.45
C ASN A 29 5.46 1.03 25.40
N PHE A 30 5.09 1.63 24.27
CA PHE A 30 6.04 2.05 23.23
C PHE A 30 6.61 3.43 23.56
N LYS A 31 7.88 3.49 23.93
CA LYS A 31 8.56 4.77 24.22
C LYS A 31 9.05 5.43 22.93
N ILE A 32 8.54 6.63 22.64
CA ILE A 32 8.98 7.45 21.50
C ILE A 32 10.13 8.36 21.95
N ASN A 33 11.37 8.03 21.59
CA ASN A 33 12.55 8.88 21.80
C ASN A 33 12.76 9.83 20.62
N SER A 34 12.49 9.38 19.40
CA SER A 34 12.46 10.20 18.19
C SER A 34 11.33 9.74 17.27
N ILE A 35 10.84 10.66 16.45
CA ILE A 35 9.89 10.37 15.38
C ILE A 35 10.04 11.41 14.29
N GLU A 36 10.03 10.95 13.05
CA GLU A 36 10.10 11.79 11.86
C GLU A 36 9.15 11.26 10.80
N TYR A 37 8.72 12.16 9.92
CA TYR A 37 7.95 11.78 8.75
C TYR A 37 8.84 11.00 7.78
N LEU A 38 8.38 9.82 7.34
CA LEU A 38 9.12 8.96 6.42
C LEU A 38 8.63 9.11 4.98
N GLY A 39 7.32 9.27 4.79
CA GLY A 39 6.72 9.35 3.46
C GLY A 39 5.23 9.05 3.49
N GLU A 40 4.58 9.21 2.34
CA GLU A 40 3.16 8.91 2.19
C GLU A 40 2.87 8.29 0.83
N GLY A 41 1.77 7.55 0.78
CA GLY A 41 1.13 7.14 -0.46
C GLY A 41 -0.35 7.53 -0.44
N ILE A 42 -1.11 6.95 -1.37
CA ILE A 42 -2.57 7.14 -1.45
C ILE A 42 -3.24 6.65 -0.16
N ASN A 43 -2.82 5.49 0.34
CA ASN A 43 -3.51 4.78 1.41
C ASN A 43 -3.00 5.13 2.83
N ASN A 44 -1.72 5.50 2.95
CA ASN A 44 -1.05 5.59 4.25
C ASN A 44 -0.14 6.82 4.35
N THR A 45 -0.09 7.41 5.54
CA THR A 45 0.99 8.31 5.98
C THR A 45 1.94 7.52 6.87
N THR A 46 3.25 7.64 6.66
CA THR A 46 4.25 6.84 7.37
C THR A 46 5.22 7.70 8.17
N PHE A 47 5.53 7.23 9.36
CA PHE A 47 6.49 7.83 10.28
C PHE A 47 7.50 6.78 10.71
N ILE A 48 8.74 7.18 10.92
CA ILE A 48 9.74 6.33 11.54
C ILE A 48 9.99 6.80 12.97
N ALA A 49 9.83 5.89 13.93
CA ALA A 49 10.08 6.13 15.34
C ALA A 49 11.36 5.40 15.79
N ASN A 50 12.17 6.09 16.59
CA ASN A 50 13.43 5.58 17.15
C ASN A 50 14.42 5.07 16.09
N ASN A 51 14.28 5.48 14.82
CA ASN A 51 15.04 4.98 13.67
C ASN A 51 14.99 3.45 13.49
N GLU A 52 13.97 2.81 14.06
CA GLU A 52 13.82 1.35 14.14
C GLU A 52 12.44 0.88 13.67
N TYR A 53 11.36 1.61 13.97
CA TYR A 53 10.00 1.19 13.66
C TYR A 53 9.34 2.11 12.65
N VAL A 54 8.74 1.54 11.61
CA VAL A 54 7.88 2.28 10.68
C VAL A 54 6.44 2.13 11.16
N PHE A 55 5.79 3.25 11.45
CA PHE A 55 4.36 3.35 11.73
C PHE A 55 3.63 3.78 10.46
N ARG A 56 2.63 3.01 10.04
CA ARG A 56 1.71 3.33 8.94
C ARG A 56 0.36 3.72 9.52
N PHE A 57 -0.11 4.90 9.15
CA PHE A 57 -1.42 5.44 9.51
C PHE A 57 -2.31 5.43 8.29
N VAL A 58 -3.42 4.70 8.37
CA VAL A 58 -4.41 4.61 7.30
C VAL A 58 -5.14 5.94 7.11
N LYS A 59 -5.33 6.35 5.85
CA LYS A 59 -5.91 7.66 5.51
C LYS A 59 -7.43 7.66 5.34
N HIS A 60 -8.02 6.57 4.90
CA HIS A 60 -9.44 6.49 4.55
C HIS A 60 -9.99 5.06 4.70
N GLU A 61 -11.32 4.93 4.71
CA GLU A 61 -12.05 3.68 4.95
C GLU A 61 -11.60 2.54 4.03
N GLU A 62 -11.50 2.79 2.71
CA GLU A 62 -11.07 1.74 1.78
C GLU A 62 -9.63 1.25 2.08
N ALA A 63 -8.72 2.15 2.46
CA ALA A 63 -7.36 1.76 2.84
C ALA A 63 -7.35 0.96 4.16
N ASP A 64 -8.35 1.15 5.02
CA ASP A 64 -8.54 0.37 6.24
C ASP A 64 -8.91 -1.09 5.92
N GLU A 65 -9.73 -1.30 4.88
CA GLU A 65 -9.99 -2.65 4.38
C GLU A 65 -8.72 -3.31 3.82
N PHE A 66 -7.84 -2.54 3.18
CA PHE A 66 -6.60 -3.08 2.60
C PHE A 66 -5.63 -3.49 3.70
N ILE A 67 -5.47 -2.66 4.74
CA ILE A 67 -4.54 -2.98 5.83
C ILE A 67 -5.03 -4.19 6.64
N GLU A 68 -6.34 -4.40 6.77
CA GLU A 68 -6.89 -5.61 7.40
C GLU A 68 -6.49 -6.88 6.63
N ASN A 69 -6.51 -6.83 5.29
CA ASN A 69 -5.99 -7.92 4.47
C ASN A 69 -4.48 -8.12 4.69
N GLU A 70 -3.69 -7.05 4.75
CA GLU A 70 -2.25 -7.15 5.07
C GLU A 70 -2.01 -7.77 6.46
N ILE A 71 -2.77 -7.34 7.49
CA ILE A 71 -2.70 -7.88 8.86
C ILE A 71 -3.00 -9.38 8.89
N ALA A 72 -3.95 -9.84 8.08
CA ALA A 72 -4.36 -11.23 7.99
C ALA A 72 -3.32 -12.11 7.27
N ILE A 73 -2.81 -11.65 6.12
CA ILE A 73 -2.02 -12.51 5.22
C ILE A 73 -0.51 -12.48 5.48
N LEU A 74 0.04 -11.36 5.98
CA LEU A 74 1.50 -11.22 6.16
C LEU A 74 2.14 -12.30 7.04
N PRO A 75 1.53 -12.78 8.14
CA PRO A 75 2.09 -13.89 8.91
C PRO A 75 2.30 -15.15 8.06
N LEU A 76 1.31 -15.53 7.24
CA LEU A 76 1.41 -16.70 6.35
C LEU A 76 2.50 -16.49 5.29
N ILE A 77 2.59 -15.30 4.69
CA ILE A 77 3.62 -15.02 3.66
C ILE A 77 5.01 -15.10 4.29
N THR A 78 5.19 -14.57 5.50
CA THR A 78 6.49 -14.54 6.21
C THR A 78 7.06 -15.94 6.43
N GLU A 79 6.21 -16.95 6.61
CA GLU A 79 6.64 -18.35 6.77
C GLU A 79 7.10 -19.00 5.45
N LYS A 80 6.76 -18.41 4.30
CA LYS A 80 6.92 -19.03 2.97
C LYS A 80 7.96 -18.33 2.10
N VAL A 81 8.29 -17.07 2.40
CA VAL A 81 9.22 -16.28 1.61
C VAL A 81 10.56 -16.07 2.33
N GLU A 82 11.66 -16.07 1.58
CA GLU A 82 12.99 -15.80 2.15
C GLU A 82 13.29 -14.29 2.24
N LEU A 83 12.70 -13.49 1.35
CA LEU A 83 12.90 -12.05 1.33
C LEU A 83 12.22 -11.43 2.57
N LYS A 84 12.92 -10.52 3.24
CA LYS A 84 12.34 -9.78 4.37
C LYS A 84 11.15 -8.94 3.90
N ILE A 85 10.01 -9.14 4.54
CA ILE A 85 8.79 -8.36 4.33
C ILE A 85 8.35 -7.71 5.65
N PRO A 86 7.40 -6.75 5.62
CA PRO A 86 6.86 -6.16 6.84
C PRO A 86 6.19 -7.19 7.75
N GLU A 87 6.54 -7.18 9.02
CA GLU A 87 5.89 -7.97 10.07
C GLU A 87 5.27 -7.04 11.12
N PHE A 88 3.94 -6.90 11.11
CA PHE A 88 3.25 -5.97 12.01
C PHE A 88 3.26 -6.44 13.46
N GLN A 89 4.12 -5.82 14.27
CA GLN A 89 4.29 -6.07 15.70
C GLN A 89 3.32 -5.24 16.54
N TYR A 90 2.90 -4.08 16.02
CA TYR A 90 1.94 -3.20 16.65
C TYR A 90 0.74 -3.04 15.73
N LYS A 91 -0.46 -3.19 16.28
CA LYS A 91 -1.75 -3.06 15.58
C LYS A 91 -2.69 -2.32 16.51
N GLY A 92 -3.14 -1.13 16.11
CA GLY A 92 -3.94 -0.22 16.91
C GLY A 92 -4.85 0.63 16.03
N THR A 93 -5.43 1.69 16.58
CA THR A 93 -6.42 2.53 15.89
C THR A 93 -6.19 4.00 16.20
N GLN A 94 -6.43 4.84 15.20
CA GLN A 94 -6.45 6.28 15.33
C GLN A 94 -7.68 6.73 16.12
N LYS A 95 -7.50 7.64 17.06
CA LYS A 95 -8.56 8.06 17.99
C LYS A 95 -9.70 8.83 17.31
N GLU A 96 -9.44 9.51 16.22
CA GLU A 96 -10.39 10.42 15.57
C GLU A 96 -11.35 9.69 14.61
N ASN A 97 -10.83 8.75 13.83
CA ASN A 97 -11.57 8.07 12.76
C ASN A 97 -11.63 6.54 12.93
N ASN A 98 -10.98 5.98 13.95
CA ASN A 98 -10.84 4.54 14.20
C ASN A 98 -10.11 3.73 13.12
N TYR A 99 -9.52 4.39 12.12
CA TYR A 99 -8.69 3.71 11.11
C TYR A 99 -7.41 3.16 11.75
N LYS A 100 -6.85 2.09 11.20
CA LYS A 100 -5.72 1.40 11.79
C LYS A 100 -4.45 2.22 11.82
N ILE A 101 -3.64 1.84 12.79
CA ILE A 101 -2.22 2.14 12.89
C ILE A 101 -1.52 0.79 12.99
N VAL A 102 -0.58 0.53 12.08
CA VAL A 102 0.28 -0.65 12.18
C VAL A 102 1.73 -0.24 12.25
N ALA A 103 2.56 -1.02 12.93
CA ALA A 103 4.00 -0.79 12.94
C ALA A 103 4.81 -2.07 12.87
N TYR A 104 5.96 -1.96 12.21
CA TYR A 104 6.92 -3.04 11.98
C TYR A 104 8.35 -2.49 12.05
N LYS A 105 9.31 -3.37 12.30
CA LYS A 105 10.73 -3.00 12.20
C LYS A 105 11.09 -2.59 10.79
N MET A 106 11.78 -1.46 10.65
CA MET A 106 12.22 -0.95 9.36
C MET A 106 13.12 -1.97 8.66
N ILE A 107 12.74 -2.32 7.43
CA ILE A 107 13.59 -3.09 6.53
C ILE A 107 14.70 -2.16 6.05
N LYS A 108 15.93 -2.43 6.46
CA LYS A 108 17.10 -1.63 6.08
C LYS A 108 17.44 -1.89 4.61
N GLY A 109 17.66 -0.83 3.85
CA GLY A 109 18.00 -0.89 2.43
C GLY A 109 17.69 0.42 1.73
N VAL A 110 17.86 0.43 0.42
CA VAL A 110 17.42 1.50 -0.48
C VAL A 110 16.42 0.90 -1.48
N SER A 111 15.48 1.72 -1.95
CA SER A 111 14.58 1.31 -3.01
C SER A 111 15.38 0.96 -4.26
N LEU A 112 15.00 -0.12 -4.93
CA LEU A 112 15.57 -0.46 -6.22
C LEU A 112 15.04 0.53 -7.26
N ASP A 113 15.94 1.24 -7.93
CA ASP A 113 15.61 2.19 -9.00
C ASP A 113 16.37 1.87 -10.30
N GLU A 114 16.00 2.58 -11.37
CA GLU A 114 16.56 2.36 -12.69
C GLU A 114 18.06 2.69 -12.76
N GLU A 115 18.53 3.68 -11.98
CA GLU A 115 19.93 4.07 -11.93
C GLU A 115 20.80 2.95 -11.33
N ILE A 116 20.35 2.33 -10.23
CA ILE A 116 21.04 1.21 -9.59
C ILE A 116 21.12 0.00 -10.54
N ILE A 117 20.03 -0.31 -11.24
CA ILE A 117 19.96 -1.46 -12.16
C ILE A 117 20.80 -1.23 -13.42
N SER A 118 20.76 -0.02 -13.99
CA SER A 118 21.43 0.29 -15.27
C SER A 118 22.94 0.33 -15.13
N ASN A 119 23.47 0.74 -13.97
CA ASN A 119 24.90 0.92 -13.75
C ASN A 119 25.65 -0.37 -13.39
N ASN A 120 24.97 -1.48 -13.09
CA ASN A 120 25.63 -2.73 -12.68
C ASN A 120 24.89 -3.98 -13.18
N ILE A 121 25.48 -4.65 -14.18
CA ILE A 121 24.93 -5.87 -14.79
C ILE A 121 24.79 -7.03 -13.81
N GLU A 122 25.70 -7.16 -12.84
CA GLU A 122 25.64 -8.24 -11.85
C GLU A 122 24.53 -7.96 -10.83
N THR A 123 24.43 -6.72 -10.33
CA THR A 123 23.29 -6.30 -9.49
C THR A 123 21.96 -6.56 -10.20
N LYS A 124 21.87 -6.23 -11.49
CA LYS A 124 20.67 -6.50 -12.30
C LYS A 124 20.34 -7.99 -12.36
N LYS A 125 21.32 -8.85 -12.63
CA LYS A 125 21.13 -10.31 -12.66
C LYS A 125 20.65 -10.85 -11.31
N GLN A 126 21.29 -10.43 -10.22
CA GLN A 126 20.92 -10.85 -8.86
C GLN A 126 19.50 -10.39 -8.51
N ALA A 127 19.14 -9.14 -8.82
CA ALA A 127 17.79 -8.62 -8.61
C ALA A 127 16.74 -9.43 -9.38
N ILE A 128 17.00 -9.77 -10.65
CA ILE A 128 16.09 -10.60 -11.45
C ILE A 128 15.87 -11.97 -10.80
N ILE A 129 16.95 -12.62 -10.35
CA ILE A 129 16.86 -13.93 -9.70
C ILE A 129 16.06 -13.82 -8.39
N GLN A 130 16.37 -12.84 -7.54
CA GLN A 130 15.69 -12.66 -6.25
C GLN A 130 14.20 -12.31 -6.43
N ILE A 131 13.86 -11.43 -7.38
CA ILE A 131 12.47 -11.10 -7.69
C ILE A 131 11.73 -12.33 -8.22
N GLY A 132 12.33 -13.07 -9.16
CA GLY A 132 11.73 -14.28 -9.72
C GLY A 132 11.47 -15.34 -8.65
N PHE A 133 12.43 -15.53 -7.74
CA PHE A 133 12.30 -16.48 -6.64
C PHE A 133 11.26 -16.04 -5.60
N PHE A 134 11.23 -14.76 -5.23
CA PHE A 134 10.20 -14.22 -4.35
C PHE A 134 8.79 -14.41 -4.93
N LEU A 135 8.60 -14.11 -6.22
CA LEU A 135 7.31 -14.31 -6.90
C LEU A 135 6.93 -15.79 -6.97
N GLN A 136 7.89 -16.68 -7.20
CA GLN A 136 7.65 -18.13 -7.17
C GLN A 136 7.16 -18.58 -5.79
N GLN A 137 7.83 -18.14 -4.72
CA GLN A 137 7.43 -18.45 -3.34
C GLN A 137 6.04 -17.88 -3.02
N LEU A 138 5.79 -16.62 -3.35
CA LEU A 138 4.51 -15.97 -3.12
C LEU A 138 3.37 -16.68 -3.86
N HIS A 139 3.56 -17.03 -5.13
CA HIS A 139 2.57 -17.74 -5.94
C HIS A 139 2.37 -19.21 -5.56
N SER A 140 3.25 -19.76 -4.71
CA SER A 140 3.09 -21.14 -4.20
C SER A 140 2.11 -21.24 -3.03
N ILE A 141 1.68 -20.10 -2.46
CA ILE A 141 0.73 -20.06 -1.36
C ILE A 141 -0.66 -20.48 -1.87
N ASP A 142 -1.25 -21.50 -1.24
CA ASP A 142 -2.59 -21.98 -1.58
C ASP A 142 -3.62 -20.88 -1.27
N PRO A 143 -4.46 -20.47 -2.24
CA PRO A 143 -5.55 -19.53 -1.99
C PRO A 143 -6.47 -19.95 -0.82
N ASN A 144 -6.67 -21.26 -0.60
CA ASN A 144 -7.47 -21.75 0.52
C ASN A 144 -6.79 -21.50 1.88
N GLU A 145 -5.45 -21.56 1.95
CA GLU A 145 -4.70 -21.19 3.16
C GLU A 145 -4.83 -19.67 3.41
N ALA A 146 -4.75 -18.87 2.34
CA ALA A 146 -4.92 -17.43 2.43
C ALA A 146 -6.32 -17.02 2.92
N GLU A 147 -7.37 -17.64 2.39
CA GLU A 147 -8.74 -17.43 2.85
C GLU A 147 -8.93 -17.83 4.32
N LYS A 148 -8.38 -18.97 4.73
CA LYS A 148 -8.39 -19.40 6.15
C LYS A 148 -7.62 -18.45 7.06
N ALA A 149 -6.57 -17.80 6.57
CA ALA A 149 -5.84 -16.76 7.29
C ALA A 149 -6.65 -15.44 7.42
N GLY A 150 -7.81 -15.34 6.77
CA GLY A 150 -8.71 -14.19 6.84
C GLY A 150 -8.58 -13.22 5.67
N LEU A 151 -7.85 -13.58 4.62
CA LEU A 151 -7.78 -12.77 3.41
C LEU A 151 -9.16 -12.70 2.75
N LYS A 152 -9.72 -11.50 2.64
CA LYS A 152 -11.02 -11.30 2.00
C LYS A 152 -10.85 -11.26 0.49
N HIS A 153 -11.65 -12.08 -0.21
CA HIS A 153 -11.71 -12.04 -1.66
C HIS A 153 -12.22 -10.67 -2.13
N ARG A 154 -11.50 -10.05 -3.06
CA ARG A 154 -11.88 -8.80 -3.72
C ARG A 154 -12.11 -9.06 -5.19
N ASN A 155 -13.23 -8.57 -5.70
CA ASN A 155 -13.48 -8.57 -7.14
C ASN A 155 -12.66 -7.45 -7.81
N VAL A 156 -11.39 -7.76 -8.13
CA VAL A 156 -10.44 -6.82 -8.75
C VAL A 156 -10.96 -6.29 -10.09
N TYR A 157 -11.65 -7.13 -10.87
CA TYR A 157 -12.26 -6.71 -12.12
C TYR A 157 -13.31 -5.60 -11.92
N GLN A 158 -14.23 -5.80 -10.98
CA GLN A 158 -15.26 -4.79 -10.67
C GLN A 158 -14.66 -3.51 -10.10
N TYR A 159 -13.59 -3.62 -9.30
CA TYR A 159 -12.85 -2.46 -8.80
C TYR A 159 -12.26 -1.62 -9.94
N TYR A 160 -11.53 -2.23 -10.88
CA TYR A 160 -10.98 -1.48 -12.01
C TYR A 160 -12.06 -0.97 -12.98
N LEU A 161 -13.17 -1.70 -13.11
CA LEU A 161 -14.31 -1.24 -13.89
C LEU A 161 -14.88 0.05 -13.30
N SER A 162 -15.10 0.12 -11.98
CA SER A 162 -15.61 1.36 -11.34
C SER A 162 -14.62 2.51 -11.49
N GLN A 163 -13.32 2.29 -11.31
CA GLN A 163 -12.30 3.33 -11.51
C GLN A 163 -12.32 3.88 -12.95
N ARG A 164 -12.55 3.03 -13.95
CA ARG A 164 -12.66 3.44 -15.35
C ARG A 164 -13.91 4.28 -15.60
N GLU A 165 -15.06 3.87 -15.07
CA GLU A 165 -16.29 4.64 -15.23
C GLU A 165 -16.22 6.00 -14.53
N ASP A 166 -15.65 6.06 -13.31
CA ASP A 166 -15.40 7.34 -12.61
C ASP A 166 -14.48 8.26 -13.42
N ALA A 167 -13.41 7.70 -14.02
CA ALA A 167 -12.51 8.47 -14.89
C ALA A 167 -13.25 8.99 -16.14
N ARG A 168 -14.13 8.19 -16.75
CA ARG A 168 -14.95 8.63 -17.89
C ARG A 168 -15.93 9.73 -17.51
N GLU A 169 -16.53 9.65 -16.33
CA GLU A 169 -17.48 10.65 -15.86
C GLU A 169 -16.79 11.99 -15.54
N HIS A 170 -15.64 11.95 -14.87
CA HIS A 170 -15.06 13.15 -14.26
C HIS A 170 -13.77 13.65 -14.92
N LEU A 171 -12.91 12.75 -15.41
CA LEU A 171 -11.61 13.11 -15.95
C LEU A 171 -11.65 13.32 -17.46
N TYR A 172 -12.38 12.48 -18.19
CA TYR A 172 -12.39 12.51 -19.66
C TYR A 172 -12.92 13.86 -20.19
N PRO A 173 -14.03 14.42 -19.70
CA PRO A 173 -14.50 15.73 -20.19
C PRO A 173 -13.46 16.85 -19.99
N VAL A 174 -12.68 16.78 -18.91
CA VAL A 174 -11.61 17.75 -18.62
C VAL A 174 -10.44 17.57 -19.58
N ILE A 175 -9.99 16.32 -19.80
CA ILE A 175 -8.90 16.02 -20.74
C ILE A 175 -9.29 16.38 -22.17
N GLU A 176 -10.52 16.05 -22.60
CA GLU A 176 -11.01 16.39 -23.95
C GLU A 176 -11.05 17.90 -24.18
N ASN A 177 -11.40 18.67 -23.15
CA ASN A 177 -11.39 20.12 -23.21
C ASN A 177 -9.95 20.70 -23.28
N ILE A 178 -9.01 20.16 -22.51
CA ILE A 178 -7.63 20.67 -22.43
C ILE A 178 -6.75 20.16 -23.59
N TYR A 179 -6.99 18.93 -24.06
CA TYR A 179 -6.19 18.22 -25.07
C TYR A 179 -7.06 17.59 -26.17
N PRO A 180 -7.82 18.38 -26.95
CA PRO A 180 -8.80 17.87 -27.90
C PRO A 180 -8.22 17.00 -29.02
N GLN A 181 -6.92 17.13 -29.33
CA GLN A 181 -6.27 16.31 -30.36
C GLN A 181 -5.79 14.93 -29.85
N ASN A 182 -5.65 14.77 -28.53
CA ASN A 182 -5.27 13.51 -27.89
C ASN A 182 -6.49 12.73 -27.36
N ALA A 183 -7.68 13.32 -27.48
CA ALA A 183 -8.97 12.70 -27.21
C ALA A 183 -9.30 11.66 -28.30
N VAL A 184 -8.53 10.58 -28.37
CA VAL A 184 -8.88 9.46 -29.23
C VAL A 184 -10.13 8.81 -28.64
N LYS A 185 -11.26 8.91 -29.36
CA LYS A 185 -12.48 8.15 -29.05
C LYS A 185 -12.16 6.65 -29.15
N GLU A 186 -11.99 6.02 -28.00
CA GLU A 186 -11.91 4.59 -27.73
C GLU A 186 -11.12 3.71 -28.71
N VAL A 187 -10.04 3.10 -28.22
CA VAL A 187 -9.63 1.79 -28.73
C VAL A 187 -10.67 0.78 -28.25
N SER A 188 -11.52 0.32 -29.17
CA SER A 188 -12.43 -0.80 -28.93
C SER A 188 -11.65 -2.00 -28.39
N LEU A 189 -12.03 -2.50 -27.21
CA LEU A 189 -11.43 -3.70 -26.60
C LEU A 189 -11.67 -4.99 -27.41
N ALA A 190 -12.43 -4.92 -28.52
CA ALA A 190 -12.60 -6.03 -29.44
C ALA A 190 -11.32 -6.40 -30.22
N SER A 191 -10.23 -5.64 -30.06
CA SER A 191 -8.92 -5.93 -30.68
C SER A 191 -7.92 -6.65 -29.78
N PHE A 192 -8.28 -6.97 -28.53
CA PHE A 192 -7.39 -7.60 -27.55
C PHE A 192 -7.83 -8.97 -27.02
N PHE A 193 -8.88 -9.58 -27.58
CA PHE A 193 -9.26 -10.98 -27.35
C PHE A 193 -9.60 -11.69 -28.66
#